data_AF-A0A8S1XTE0-F1
#
_entry.id   AF-A0A8S1XTE0-F1
#
_cell.length_a   1.000
_cell.length_b   1.000
_cell.length_c   1.000
_cell.angle_alpha   90.00
_cell.angle_beta   90.00
_cell.angle_gamma   90.00
#
_symmetry.space_group_name_H-M   'P 1'
#
loop_
_entity.id
_entity.type
_entity.pdbx_description
1 polymer ?
#
loop_
_entity_poly.entity_id
_entity_poly.type
_entity_poly.pdbx_seq_one_letter_code
_entity_poly.pdbx_strand_id
1 'polypeptide(L)'
;MLQGEHQFSDFIAVIFVYGIIFSEYYAFVFIFLPAFLIKHGLTSYLIGIEFSIIFIFLNLAYIMIQYIKPGYPPKDLAKHYHERTLEEIKQRTRKMTEKINKHRQRRMQNHIELHDENDDEIRYYPSIIISFILLQM
;
A
#
# COMPACT_ATOMS: atom_id res chain seq x y z
N MET A 1 -11.77 4.10 14.63
CA MET A 1 -13.06 3.80 13.98
C MET A 1 -12.69 3.13 12.66
N LEU A 2 -12.84 1.82 12.39
CA LEU A 2 -14.06 0.98 12.41
C LEU A 2 -13.72 -0.53 12.25
N GLN A 3 -12.73 -1.08 12.96
CA GLN A 3 -12.42 -2.51 12.82
C GLN A 3 -13.54 -3.42 13.39
N GLY A 4 -14.39 -2.90 14.26
CA GLY A 4 -15.54 -3.61 14.86
C GLY A 4 -16.87 -3.46 14.12
N GLU A 5 -17.12 -2.36 13.40
CA GLU A 5 -18.41 -2.18 12.68
C GLU A 5 -18.49 -3.05 11.43
N HIS A 6 -17.39 -3.23 10.69
CA HIS A 6 -17.34 -4.15 9.55
C HIS A 6 -17.55 -5.61 9.95
N GLN A 7 -17.01 -6.04 11.10
CA GLN A 7 -17.19 -7.42 11.56
C GLN A 7 -18.65 -7.75 11.87
N PHE A 8 -19.41 -6.79 12.40
CA PHE A 8 -20.82 -6.99 12.70
C PHE A 8 -21.68 -7.04 11.44
N SER A 9 -21.43 -6.15 10.46
CA SER A 9 -22.15 -6.19 9.18
C SER A 9 -21.88 -7.47 8.40
N ASP A 10 -20.63 -7.94 8.41
CA ASP A 10 -20.22 -9.16 7.71
C ASP A 10 -20.87 -10.39 8.37
N PHE A 11 -20.97 -10.41 9.69
CA PHE A 11 -21.65 -11.48 10.42
C PHE A 11 -23.17 -11.52 10.14
N ILE A 12 -23.82 -10.36 10.05
CA ILE A 12 -25.24 -10.28 9.65
C ILE A 12 -25.43 -10.84 8.24
N ALA A 13 -24.55 -10.52 7.30
CA ALA A 13 -24.62 -11.05 5.95
C ALA A 13 -24.53 -12.59 5.93
N VAL A 14 -23.66 -13.17 6.76
CA VAL A 14 -23.56 -14.63 6.91
C VAL A 14 -24.85 -15.24 7.46
N ILE A 15 -25.43 -14.65 8.52
CA ILE A 15 -26.72 -15.11 9.07
C ILE A 15 -27.82 -15.03 8.02
N PHE A 16 -27.88 -13.94 7.25
CA PHE A 16 -28.90 -13.75 6.22
C PHE A 16 -28.82 -14.83 5.14
N VAL A 17 -27.61 -15.13 4.64
CA VAL A 17 -27.41 -16.18 3.64
C VAL A 17 -27.78 -17.55 4.19
N TYR A 18 -27.39 -17.88 5.43
CA TYR A 18 -27.82 -19.11 6.07
C TYR A 18 -29.35 -19.18 6.21
N GLY A 19 -30.00 -18.07 6.57
CA GLY A 19 -31.44 -17.97 6.65
C GLY A 19 -32.12 -18.36 5.34
N ILE A 20 -31.64 -17.84 4.21
CA ILE A 20 -32.13 -18.19 2.87
C ILE A 20 -31.88 -19.67 2.56
N ILE A 21 -30.65 -20.16 2.78
CA ILE A 21 -30.28 -21.55 2.48
C ILE A 21 -31.18 -22.53 3.26
N PHE A 22 -31.40 -22.28 4.55
CA PHE A 22 -32.28 -23.12 5.37
C PHE A 22 -33.75 -22.99 5.00
N SER A 23 -34.23 -21.78 4.65
CA SER A 23 -35.61 -21.60 4.22
C SER A 23 -35.91 -22.32 2.91
N GLU A 24 -34.99 -22.27 1.95
CA GLU A 24 -35.11 -22.98 0.66
C GLU A 24 -35.09 -24.50 0.86
N TYR A 25 -34.21 -25.00 1.73
CA TYR A 25 -34.20 -26.42 2.09
C TYR A 25 -35.53 -26.85 2.72
N TYR A 26 -36.04 -26.05 3.67
CA TYR A 26 -37.31 -26.34 4.32
C TYR A 26 -38.47 -26.36 3.31
N ALA A 27 -38.56 -25.33 2.46
CA ALA A 27 -39.60 -25.23 1.44
C ALA A 27 -39.55 -26.41 0.47
N PHE A 28 -38.35 -26.80 0.04
CA PHE A 28 -38.20 -27.92 -0.87
C PHE A 28 -38.56 -29.26 -0.20
N VAL A 29 -37.99 -29.57 0.97
CA VAL A 29 -38.14 -30.90 1.60
C VAL A 29 -39.52 -31.11 2.21
N PHE A 30 -40.11 -30.08 2.82
CA PHE A 30 -41.36 -30.24 3.58
C PHE A 30 -42.60 -29.80 2.80
N ILE A 31 -42.47 -28.95 1.79
CA ILE A 31 -43.62 -28.47 1.00
C ILE A 31 -43.59 -29.08 -0.40
N PHE A 32 -42.51 -28.87 -1.15
CA PHE A 32 -42.45 -29.27 -2.56
C PHE A 32 -42.34 -30.79 -2.74
N LEU A 33 -41.38 -31.42 -2.07
CA LEU A 33 -41.07 -32.84 -2.24
C LEU A 33 -42.26 -33.75 -1.91
N PRO A 34 -43.02 -33.55 -0.80
CA PRO A 34 -44.19 -34.37 -0.50
C PRO A 34 -45.33 -34.14 -1.49
N ALA A 35 -45.56 -32.89 -1.92
CA ALA A 35 -46.55 -32.58 -2.95
C ALA A 35 -46.23 -33.24 -4.29
N PHE A 36 -44.94 -33.31 -4.64
CA PHE A 36 -44.46 -33.98 -5.85
C PHE A 36 -44.52 -35.50 -5.74
N LEU A 37 -44.23 -36.05 -4.55
CA LEU A 37 -44.27 -37.48 -4.24
C LEU A 37 -45.64 -38.09 -4.54
N ILE A 38 -46.72 -37.38 -4.18
CA ILE A 38 -48.10 -37.80 -4.43
C ILE A 38 -48.36 -38.04 -5.93
N LYS A 39 -47.68 -37.29 -6.81
CA LYS A 39 -47.88 -37.36 -8.26
C LYS A 39 -46.88 -38.25 -9.00
N HIS A 40 -45.64 -38.36 -8.49
CA HIS A 40 -44.52 -38.93 -9.26
C HIS A 40 -43.76 -40.06 -8.54
N GLY A 41 -44.13 -40.41 -7.31
CA GLY A 41 -43.65 -41.60 -6.60
C GLY A 41 -42.13 -41.74 -6.56
N LEU A 42 -41.59 -42.78 -7.21
CA LEU A 42 -40.16 -43.12 -7.23
C LEU A 42 -39.26 -41.97 -7.71
N THR A 43 -39.69 -41.23 -8.75
CA THR A 43 -38.92 -40.13 -9.32
C THR A 43 -38.71 -39.01 -8.30
N SER A 44 -39.69 -38.77 -7.42
CA SER A 44 -39.59 -37.77 -6.37
C SER A 44 -38.52 -38.12 -5.33
N TYR A 45 -38.32 -39.40 -5.02
CA TYR A 45 -37.23 -39.81 -4.13
C TYR A 45 -35.86 -39.54 -4.73
N LEU A 46 -35.66 -39.81 -6.03
CA LEU A 46 -34.41 -39.51 -6.73
C LEU A 46 -34.12 -38.01 -6.73
N ILE A 47 -35.13 -37.19 -7.04
CA ILE A 47 -35.04 -35.73 -7.00
C ILE A 47 -34.67 -35.23 -5.58
N GLY A 48 -35.27 -35.82 -4.54
CA GLY A 48 -34.95 -35.49 -3.15
C GLY A 48 -33.50 -35.83 -2.75
N ILE A 49 -32.99 -36.97 -3.23
CA ILE A 49 -31.59 -37.39 -3.02
C ILE A 49 -30.64 -36.42 -3.73
N GLU A 50 -30.88 -36.13 -5.01
CA GLU A 50 -30.07 -35.19 -5.80
C GLU A 50 -30.01 -33.81 -5.13
N PHE A 51 -31.16 -33.28 -4.73
CA PHE A 51 -31.23 -32.01 -4.03
C PHE A 51 -30.45 -32.02 -2.71
N SER A 52 -30.56 -33.10 -1.93
CA SER A 52 -29.84 -33.22 -0.65
C SER A 52 -28.32 -33.23 -0.86
N ILE A 53 -27.83 -33.90 -1.90
CA ILE A 53 -26.40 -33.90 -2.25
C ILE A 53 -25.93 -32.49 -2.61
N ILE A 54 -26.67 -31.79 -3.48
CA ILE A 54 -26.36 -30.41 -3.87
C ILE A 54 -26.35 -29.49 -2.65
N PHE A 55 -27.33 -29.62 -1.76
CA PHE A 55 -27.44 -28.84 -0.54
C PHE A 55 -26.23 -29.05 0.39
N ILE A 56 -25.78 -30.30 0.57
CA ILE A 56 -24.60 -30.62 1.39
C ILE A 56 -23.35 -29.96 0.80
N PHE A 57 -23.12 -30.09 -0.51
CA PHE A 57 -21.96 -29.47 -1.17
C PHE A 57 -21.99 -27.94 -1.09
N LEU A 58 -23.15 -27.33 -1.27
CA LEU A 58 -23.32 -25.89 -1.15
C LEU A 58 -22.97 -25.40 0.26
N ASN A 59 -23.48 -26.06 1.30
CA ASN A 59 -23.17 -25.71 2.68
C ASN A 59 -21.68 -25.91 3.00
N LEU A 60 -21.10 -27.02 2.57
CA LEU A 60 -19.68 -27.30 2.80
C LEU A 60 -18.78 -26.27 2.11
N ALA A 61 -19.08 -25.90 0.86
CA ALA A 61 -18.36 -24.86 0.14
C ALA A 61 -18.49 -23.50 0.85
N TYR A 62 -19.69 -23.16 1.31
CA TYR A 62 -19.94 -21.90 2.02
C TYR A 62 -19.19 -21.82 3.35
N ILE A 63 -19.16 -22.90 4.12
CA ILE A 63 -18.36 -23.04 5.35
C ILE A 63 -16.86 -22.88 5.03
N MET A 64 -16.36 -23.61 4.03
CA MET A 64 -14.95 -23.54 3.65
C MET A 64 -14.52 -22.11 3.32
N ILE A 65 -15.32 -21.38 2.54
CA ILE A 65 -15.01 -19.98 2.18
C ILE A 65 -14.97 -19.07 3.41
N GLN A 66 -15.83 -19.29 4.41
CA GLN A 66 -15.83 -18.47 5.63
C GLN A 66 -14.63 -18.73 6.54
N TYR A 67 -14.18 -19.98 6.65
CA TYR A 67 -13.12 -20.37 7.58
C TYR A 67 -11.72 -20.37 6.96
N ILE A 68 -11.60 -20.43 5.63
CA ILE A 68 -10.32 -20.31 4.95
C ILE A 68 -9.88 -18.85 5.01
N LYS A 69 -8.87 -18.59 5.84
CA LYS A 69 -8.25 -17.27 5.92
C LYS A 69 -7.56 -16.94 4.59
N PRO A 70 -7.63 -15.69 4.11
CA PRO A 70 -6.87 -15.27 2.95
C PRO A 70 -5.37 -15.51 3.21
N GLY A 71 -4.65 -15.95 2.17
CA GLY A 71 -3.21 -16.14 2.24
C GLY A 71 -2.53 -14.81 2.60
N TYR A 72 -1.66 -14.83 3.60
CA TYR A 72 -0.84 -13.68 3.93
C TYR A 72 0.35 -13.59 2.97
N PRO A 73 0.82 -12.38 2.63
CA PRO A 73 2.02 -12.24 1.84
C PRO A 73 3.21 -12.93 2.55
N PRO A 74 4.03 -13.70 1.82
CA PRO A 74 5.17 -14.37 2.40
C PRO A 74 6.16 -13.35 3.01
N LYS A 75 6.76 -13.69 4.16
CA LYS A 75 7.65 -12.80 4.93
C LYS A 75 8.81 -12.26 4.10
N ASP A 76 9.27 -13.03 3.11
CA ASP A 76 10.37 -12.64 2.23
C ASP A 76 10.00 -11.48 1.30
N LEU A 77 8.72 -11.34 0.95
CA LEU A 77 8.23 -10.24 0.12
C LEU A 77 8.31 -8.91 0.88
N ALA A 78 7.93 -8.89 2.16
CA ALA A 78 8.01 -7.71 3.01
C ALA A 78 9.47 -7.24 3.21
N LYS A 79 10.40 -8.19 3.33
CA LYS A 79 11.83 -7.90 3.44
C LYS A 79 12.37 -7.27 2.15
N HIS A 80 11.98 -7.81 0.99
CA HIS A 80 12.44 -7.32 -0.30
C HIS A 80 11.92 -5.90 -0.62
N TYR A 81 10.68 -5.58 -0.26
CA TYR A 81 10.16 -4.20 -0.37
C TYR A 81 10.91 -3.24 0.55
N HIS A 82 11.24 -3.66 1.78
CA HIS A 82 11.97 -2.82 2.72
C HIS A 82 13.42 -2.55 2.25
N GLU A 83 14.11 -3.59 1.79
CA GLU A 83 15.47 -3.50 1.24
C GLU A 83 15.52 -2.59 0.00
N ARG A 84 14.60 -2.77 -0.95
CA ARG A 84 14.54 -1.95 -2.16
C ARG A 84 14.25 -0.47 -1.83
N THR A 85 13.37 -0.22 -0.85
CA THR A 85 13.05 1.14 -0.39
C THR A 85 14.25 1.81 0.28
N LEU A 86 14.99 1.08 1.12
CA LEU A 86 16.21 1.57 1.76
C LEU A 86 17.31 1.87 0.74
N GLU A 87 17.48 1.03 -0.27
CA GLU A 87 18.44 1.25 -1.36
C GLU A 87 18.09 2.48 -2.20
N GLU A 88 16.80 2.66 -2.55
CA GLU A 88 16.33 3.85 -3.27
C GLU A 88 16.53 5.14 -2.46
N ILE A 89 16.23 5.12 -1.15
CA ILE A 89 16.47 6.25 -0.26
C ILE A 89 17.97 6.55 -0.19
N LYS A 90 18.82 5.53 0.00
CA LYS A 90 20.28 5.69 0.05
C LYS A 90 20.85 6.29 -1.24
N GLN A 91 20.36 5.87 -2.40
CA GLN A 91 20.75 6.44 -3.69
C GLN A 91 20.30 7.89 -3.85
N ARG A 92 19.06 8.23 -3.46
CA ARG A 92 18.56 9.62 -3.51
C ARG A 92 19.37 10.54 -2.61
N THR A 93 19.67 10.10 -1.38
CA THR A 93 20.48 10.87 -0.42
C THR A 93 21.89 11.10 -0.95
N ARG A 94 22.55 10.09 -1.54
CA ARG A 94 23.88 10.26 -2.16
C ARG A 94 23.88 11.32 -3.27
N LYS A 95 22.91 11.26 -4.19
CA LYS A 95 22.78 12.25 -5.28
C LYS A 95 22.54 13.66 -4.75
N MET A 96 21.78 13.81 -3.66
CA MET A 96 21.53 15.10 -3.04
C MET A 96 22.77 15.65 -2.33
N THR A 97 23.49 14.82 -1.59
CA THR A 97 24.75 15.20 -0.92
C THR A 97 25.83 15.61 -1.93
N GLU A 98 25.96 14.92 -3.05
CA GLU A 98 26.88 15.31 -4.13
C GLU A 98 26.53 16.67 -4.73
N LYS A 99 25.24 16.96 -4.94
CA LYS A 99 24.78 18.29 -5.40
C LYS A 99 25.14 19.38 -4.40
N ILE A 100 24.90 19.14 -3.11
CA ILE A 100 25.21 20.10 -2.04
C ILE A 100 26.72 20.37 -1.96
N ASN A 101 27.55 19.32 -2.03
CA ASN A 101 29.00 19.46 -1.98
C ASN A 101 29.56 20.21 -3.19
N LYS A 102 29.07 19.92 -4.41
CA LYS A 102 29.44 20.68 -5.61
C LYS A 102 29.07 22.16 -5.49
N HIS A 103 27.89 22.45 -4.94
CA HIS A 103 27.45 23.84 -4.71
C HIS A 103 28.31 24.56 -3.67
N ARG A 104 28.69 23.86 -2.59
CA ARG A 104 29.58 24.39 -1.55
C ARG A 104 30.99 24.66 -2.09
N GLN A 105 31.53 23.76 -2.91
CA GLN A 105 32.84 23.94 -3.57
C GLN A 105 32.85 25.14 -4.51
N ARG A 106 31.80 25.33 -5.32
CA ARG A 106 31.65 26.52 -6.19
C ARG A 106 31.61 27.81 -5.38
N ARG A 107 30.91 27.83 -4.25
CA ARG A 107 30.90 29.01 -3.36
C ARG A 107 32.27 29.30 -2.76
N MET A 108 33.02 28.27 -2.36
CA MET A 108 34.39 28.45 -1.86
C MET A 108 35.34 28.94 -2.95
N GLN A 109 35.28 28.39 -4.17
CA GLN A 109 36.06 28.87 -5.30
C GLN A 109 35.75 30.32 -5.64
N ASN A 110 34.48 30.69 -5.80
CA ASN A 110 34.11 32.07 -6.08
C ASN A 110 34.54 33.03 -4.95
N HIS A 111 34.56 32.58 -3.69
CA HIS A 111 35.01 33.40 -2.57
C HIS A 111 36.54 33.58 -2.55
N ILE A 112 37.29 32.62 -3.08
CA ILE A 112 38.75 32.69 -3.27
C ILE A 112 39.07 33.60 -4.47
N GLU A 113 38.36 33.43 -5.60
CA GLU A 113 38.52 34.27 -6.80
C GLU A 113 38.20 35.75 -6.53
N LEU A 114 37.17 36.05 -5.74
CA LEU A 114 36.84 37.41 -5.29
C LEU A 114 37.86 38.00 -4.29
N HIS A 115 38.71 37.17 -3.69
CA HIS A 115 39.80 37.63 -2.82
C HIS A 115 41.09 37.92 -3.61
N ASP A 116 41.37 37.15 -4.67
CA ASP A 116 42.51 37.40 -5.57
C ASP A 116 42.31 38.67 -6.43
N GLU A 117 41.11 38.94 -6.95
CA GLU A 117 40.85 40.18 -7.73
C GLU A 117 41.00 41.47 -6.89
N ASN A 118 40.82 41.40 -5.57
CA ASN A 118 40.96 42.55 -4.68
C ASN A 118 42.43 42.83 -4.29
N ASP A 119 43.31 41.83 -4.35
CA ASP A 119 44.74 42.00 -4.04
C ASP A 119 45.54 42.59 -5.22
N ASP A 120 45.03 42.48 -6.45
CA ASP A 120 45.62 43.11 -7.63
C ASP A 120 45.23 44.59 -7.79
N GLU A 121 44.05 45.02 -7.31
CA GLU A 121 43.61 46.42 -7.39
C GLU A 121 44.29 47.34 -6.35
N ILE A 122 44.79 46.78 -5.24
CA ILE A 122 45.47 47.53 -4.17
C ILE A 122 46.93 47.89 -4.52
N ARG A 123 47.53 47.31 -5.57
CA ARG A 123 48.92 47.62 -5.96
C ARG A 123 49.13 48.94 -6.70
N TYR A 124 48.07 49.63 -7.15
CA TYR A 124 48.21 50.83 -7.99
C TYR A 124 48.09 52.19 -7.30
N TYR A 125 47.82 52.24 -5.98
CA TYR A 125 47.60 53.50 -5.26
C TYR A 125 48.61 53.94 -4.18
N PRO A 126 49.89 53.48 -4.11
CA PRO A 126 50.83 54.08 -3.17
C PRO A 126 51.39 55.45 -3.62
N SER A 127 51.27 55.83 -4.90
CA SER A 127 51.89 57.05 -5.42
C SER A 127 51.04 58.32 -5.26
N ILE A 128 49.71 58.23 -5.28
CA ILE A 128 48.82 59.42 -5.25
C ILE A 128 48.69 60.00 -3.83
N ILE A 129 48.75 59.15 -2.80
CA ILE A 129 48.60 59.59 -1.40
C ILE A 129 49.85 60.34 -0.92
N ILE A 130 51.06 59.94 -1.36
CA ILE A 130 52.31 60.61 -0.99
C ILE A 130 52.41 62.00 -1.65
N SER A 131 51.94 62.15 -2.90
CA SER A 131 51.91 63.45 -3.60
C SER A 131 50.96 64.46 -2.95
N PHE A 132 49.87 64.00 -2.32
CA PHE A 132 48.89 64.87 -1.67
C PHE A 132 49.38 65.40 -0.32
N ILE A 133 50.20 64.64 0.40
CA ILE A 133 50.74 65.03 1.72
C ILE A 133 51.89 66.04 1.57
N LEU A 134 52.69 65.96 0.51
CA LEU A 134 53.81 66.87 0.26
C LEU A 134 53.39 68.27 -0.25
N LEU A 135 52.15 68.44 -0.73
CA LEU A 135 51.66 69.74 -1.20
C LEU A 135 51.02 70.61 -0.09
N GLN A 136 50.87 70.07 1.12
CA GLN A 136 50.32 70.77 2.29
C GLN A 136 51.37 71.21 3.33
N MET A 137 52.66 71.13 3.01
CA MET A 137 53.74 71.72 3.81
C MET A 137 54.37 72.93 3.13
#